data_AF-A0A1S1T049-F1
#
_entry.id   AF-A0A1S1T049-F1
#
_cell.length_a   1.000
_cell.length_b   1.000
_cell.length_c   1.000
_cell.angle_alpha   90.00
_cell.angle_beta   90.00
_cell.angle_gamma   90.00
#
_symmetry.space_group_name_H-M   'P 1'
#
loop_
_entity.id
_entity.type
_entity.pdbx_description
1 polymer ?
#
loop_
_entity_poly.entity_id
_entity_poly.type
_entity_poly.pdbx_seq_one_letter_code
_entity_poly.pdbx_strand_id
1 'polypeptide(L)'
;MADPILRPQGFRPIISARERARAEIVAALRVTVSKPNSTLVGAAIGTGMAAQAASRGGADFILALNAGRLRSMGAPSIFSLLALRNSNDFVLDFARSEILPLAKVPVFFGASAFNPRCSIETELERIANAGFGAIVNFPTSIFLDGRFRADIEAAGLGFQRELDMLRAAQQRGMATLAYVRTVTEAQQAAHAGVDIINLNLGWNVGGTVGSRAGLSLAQAAEYAKIAFRHIRTISEETLCVLEGGPIVSPDQMYEVSAVSKADGYVGGSTIDRVPLEASMEQITSAFKSVGTLQRRIDELERQLEHVQREYAIVGRSPSIQQIKQRIEKLAASPLPVLITGEVGTGKKLLARAIHEAARRVGSKLISASTANASGETLFGSAAGEGGRKILGLLQYQPNATLLIENVEGLCVDAQERLVEVIETGVYRRLDDNERGRFEGRLIVTSTRSLAELGSSGQLIASLESRLAPGHVFLPNLRDRLEDLPLLAEHFLQALRKDRRSRKLSVDHSAYRVLMTYGWPGNIRELRSVLETAAIRCEGDRVKAEHLPPLDEADAPRPHLGEERDWIIDALHRHRFRRGETARYLGISRKTLYNKMRFYGLPLQPRKNA
;
A
#
# COMPACT_ATOMS: atom_id res chain seq x y z
N MET A 1 47.61 24.32 -44.48
CA MET A 1 47.76 24.40 -45.95
C MET A 1 48.48 23.11 -46.35
N ALA A 2 47.75 22.01 -46.59
CA ALA A 2 46.98 21.64 -47.78
C ALA A 2 47.86 21.03 -48.89
N ASP A 3 47.83 19.69 -49.02
CA ASP A 3 47.75 18.87 -50.26
C ASP A 3 47.89 17.35 -49.92
N PRO A 4 47.61 16.37 -50.80
CA PRO A 4 46.71 16.31 -51.96
C PRO A 4 45.90 14.97 -52.11
N ILE A 5 44.77 15.06 -52.81
CA ILE A 5 44.19 14.15 -53.84
C ILE A 5 44.58 12.65 -53.83
N LEU A 6 43.57 11.78 -53.61
CA LEU A 6 43.53 10.40 -54.08
C LEU A 6 42.37 10.22 -55.08
N ARG A 7 42.70 9.69 -56.27
CA ARG A 7 41.81 9.43 -57.40
C ARG A 7 40.71 8.40 -57.06
N PRO A 8 39.52 8.45 -57.69
CA PRO A 8 38.49 7.45 -57.47
C PRO A 8 38.86 6.14 -58.18
N GLN A 9 39.00 5.07 -57.41
CA GLN A 9 39.12 3.72 -57.94
C GLN A 9 37.74 3.19 -58.35
N GLY A 10 37.67 2.68 -59.59
CA GLY A 10 37.02 1.42 -59.93
C GLY A 10 35.54 1.27 -59.58
N PHE A 11 34.70 1.47 -60.60
CA PHE A 11 33.32 0.98 -60.69
C PHE A 11 33.21 -0.47 -60.17
N ARG A 12 32.52 -0.66 -59.03
CA ARG A 12 31.93 -1.95 -58.64
C ARG A 12 30.42 -1.84 -58.89
N PRO A 13 29.75 -2.88 -59.42
CA PRO A 13 28.34 -2.79 -59.77
C PRO A 13 27.53 -2.48 -58.51
N ILE A 14 26.72 -1.41 -58.59
CA ILE A 14 25.82 -0.96 -57.54
C ILE A 14 24.66 -1.96 -57.49
N ILE A 15 24.81 -3.03 -56.70
CA ILE A 15 23.65 -3.71 -56.11
C ILE A 15 22.91 -2.63 -55.33
N SER A 16 21.67 -2.36 -55.73
CA SER A 16 20.96 -1.11 -55.49
C SER A 16 20.73 -0.85 -53.99
N ALA A 17 20.71 0.42 -53.56
CA ALA A 17 20.51 0.80 -52.15
C ALA A 17 19.23 0.20 -51.51
N ARG A 18 18.24 -0.19 -52.33
CA ARG A 18 17.01 -0.86 -51.90
C ARG A 18 17.24 -2.33 -51.58
N GLU A 19 17.95 -3.07 -52.43
CA GLU A 19 18.29 -4.48 -52.16
C GLU A 19 19.12 -4.65 -50.88
N ARG A 20 19.96 -3.65 -50.54
CA ARG A 20 20.62 -3.59 -49.24
C ARG A 20 19.62 -3.47 -48.08
N ALA A 21 18.60 -2.64 -48.21
CA ALA A 21 17.58 -2.45 -47.18
C ALA A 21 16.80 -3.73 -46.87
N ARG A 22 16.35 -4.50 -47.88
CA ARG A 22 15.72 -5.81 -47.64
C ARG A 22 16.67 -6.78 -46.93
N ALA A 23 17.89 -6.93 -47.44
CA ALA A 23 18.87 -7.85 -46.87
C ALA A 23 19.18 -7.50 -45.39
N GLU A 24 19.33 -6.22 -45.08
CA GLU A 24 19.54 -5.72 -43.71
C GLU A 24 18.34 -6.02 -42.79
N ILE A 25 17.11 -5.76 -43.26
CA ILE A 25 15.89 -6.04 -42.49
C ILE A 25 15.79 -7.54 -42.19
N VAL A 26 15.88 -8.39 -43.22
CA VAL A 26 15.72 -9.84 -43.06
C VAL A 26 16.84 -10.43 -42.20
N ALA A 27 18.08 -9.98 -42.38
CA ALA A 27 19.20 -10.42 -41.55
C ALA A 27 19.02 -10.04 -40.08
N ALA A 28 18.57 -8.81 -39.78
CA ALA A 28 18.31 -8.38 -38.41
C ALA A 28 17.24 -9.24 -37.73
N LEU A 29 16.14 -9.55 -38.42
CA LEU A 29 15.08 -10.41 -37.89
C LEU A 29 15.58 -11.84 -37.63
N ARG A 30 16.38 -12.41 -38.53
CA ARG A 30 16.96 -13.74 -38.32
C ARG A 30 17.95 -13.78 -37.16
N VAL A 31 18.74 -12.73 -36.98
CA VAL A 31 19.61 -12.61 -35.81
C VAL A 31 18.79 -12.63 -34.53
N THR A 32 17.63 -11.98 -34.48
CA THR A 32 16.72 -12.11 -33.33
C THR A 32 16.31 -13.57 -33.14
N VAL A 33 15.78 -14.27 -34.15
CA VAL A 33 15.32 -15.67 -34.02
C VAL A 33 16.44 -16.63 -33.58
N SER A 34 17.67 -16.39 -34.02
CA SER A 34 18.82 -17.25 -33.69
C SER A 34 19.26 -17.21 -32.22
N LYS A 35 18.82 -16.20 -31.46
CA LYS A 35 19.20 -16.07 -30.05
C LYS A 35 18.43 -17.11 -29.21
N PRO A 36 19.03 -17.66 -28.14
CA PRO A 36 18.32 -18.54 -27.24
C PRO A 36 17.16 -17.80 -26.56
N ASN A 37 15.99 -18.42 -26.49
CA ASN A 37 14.79 -17.91 -25.80
C ASN A 37 14.27 -16.54 -26.29
N SER A 38 14.53 -16.18 -27.55
CA SER A 38 13.95 -14.99 -28.18
C SER A 38 12.82 -15.35 -29.12
N THR A 39 11.86 -14.44 -29.25
CA THR A 39 10.69 -14.54 -30.13
C THR A 39 10.58 -13.25 -30.91
N LEU A 40 10.35 -13.33 -32.23
CA LEU A 40 10.07 -12.14 -33.02
C LEU A 40 8.72 -11.53 -32.63
N VAL A 41 8.68 -10.21 -32.48
CA VAL A 41 7.44 -9.48 -32.20
C VAL A 41 7.20 -8.40 -33.25
N GLY A 42 6.16 -8.59 -34.06
CA GLY A 42 5.64 -7.57 -34.96
C GLY A 42 4.49 -6.81 -34.31
N ALA A 43 4.47 -5.48 -34.42
CA ALA A 43 3.40 -4.65 -33.88
C ALA A 43 2.60 -3.97 -35.00
N ALA A 44 1.30 -4.29 -35.14
CA ALA A 44 0.44 -3.63 -36.11
C ALA A 44 -0.24 -2.39 -35.52
N ILE A 45 0.28 -1.21 -35.88
CA ILE A 45 0.09 0.07 -35.20
C ILE A 45 -0.59 1.12 -36.09
N GLY A 46 -1.48 1.93 -35.51
CA GLY A 46 -2.20 3.02 -36.20
C GLY A 46 -1.70 4.46 -35.96
N THR A 47 -0.80 4.70 -35.00
CA THR A 47 -0.38 6.06 -34.62
C THR A 47 1.11 6.16 -34.31
N GLY A 48 1.67 7.36 -34.44
CA GLY A 48 3.09 7.61 -34.10
C GLY A 48 3.44 7.34 -32.63
N MET A 49 2.55 7.71 -31.69
CA MET A 49 2.76 7.47 -30.26
C MET A 49 2.86 5.96 -29.95
N ALA A 50 1.94 5.17 -30.50
CA ALA A 50 1.95 3.72 -30.31
C ALA A 50 3.16 3.08 -31.01
N ALA A 51 3.62 3.61 -32.15
CA ALA A 51 4.79 3.11 -32.86
C ALA A 51 6.07 3.31 -32.03
N GLN A 52 6.19 4.49 -31.41
CA GLN A 52 7.29 4.81 -30.51
C GLN A 52 7.26 3.93 -29.25
N ALA A 53 6.07 3.69 -28.68
CA ALA A 53 5.89 2.81 -27.53
C ALA A 53 6.26 1.35 -27.86
N ALA A 54 5.78 0.82 -28.98
CA ALA A 54 6.12 -0.53 -29.45
C ALA A 54 7.63 -0.69 -29.71
N SER A 55 8.26 0.31 -30.34
CA SER A 55 9.72 0.32 -30.56
C SER A 55 10.49 0.28 -29.23
N ARG A 56 10.07 1.05 -28.22
CA ARG A 56 10.68 1.01 -26.88
C ARG A 56 10.41 -0.29 -26.13
N GLY A 57 9.26 -0.92 -26.40
CA GLY A 57 8.87 -2.21 -25.86
C GLY A 57 9.62 -3.39 -26.46
N GLY A 58 10.46 -3.17 -27.48
CA GLY A 58 11.28 -4.20 -28.10
C GLY A 58 10.59 -4.93 -29.26
N ALA A 59 9.61 -4.31 -29.92
CA ALA A 59 9.10 -4.83 -31.20
C ALA A 59 10.24 -4.91 -32.23
N ASP A 60 10.32 -5.98 -33.01
CA ASP A 60 11.34 -6.17 -34.04
C ASP A 60 10.97 -5.46 -35.34
N PHE A 61 9.67 -5.28 -35.60
CA PHE A 61 9.15 -4.54 -36.74
C PHE A 61 7.74 -4.00 -36.47
N ILE A 62 7.34 -3.01 -37.26
CA ILE A 62 6.01 -2.40 -37.21
C ILE A 62 5.27 -2.67 -38.51
N LEU A 63 3.98 -3.01 -38.41
CA LEU A 63 3.05 -3.05 -39.55
C LEU A 63 2.17 -1.80 -39.51
N ALA A 64 2.34 -0.91 -40.49
CA ALA A 64 1.46 0.25 -40.66
C ALA A 64 0.26 -0.16 -41.51
N LEU A 65 -0.84 -0.54 -40.84
CA LEU A 65 -2.04 -1.07 -41.48
C LEU A 65 -3.21 -0.07 -41.37
N ASN A 66 -4.08 -0.02 -42.38
CA ASN A 66 -5.32 0.74 -42.27
C ASN A 66 -6.20 0.26 -41.10
N ALA A 67 -6.20 -1.05 -40.79
CA ALA A 67 -6.85 -1.61 -39.61
C ALA A 67 -6.26 -1.08 -38.28
N GLY A 68 -4.96 -0.80 -38.23
CA GLY A 68 -4.33 -0.13 -37.08
C GLY A 68 -4.92 1.25 -36.87
N ARG A 69 -4.92 2.08 -37.91
CA ARG A 69 -5.47 3.44 -37.85
C ARG A 69 -6.95 3.46 -37.50
N LEU A 70 -7.75 2.58 -38.10
CA LEU A 70 -9.18 2.45 -37.81
C LEU A 70 -9.44 2.09 -36.34
N ARG A 71 -8.64 1.18 -35.76
CA ARG A 71 -8.72 0.86 -34.32
C ARG A 71 -8.42 2.06 -33.44
N SER A 72 -7.39 2.85 -33.78
CA SER A 72 -7.10 4.09 -33.06
C SER A 72 -8.21 5.14 -33.19
N MET A 73 -9.03 5.06 -34.24
CA MET A 73 -10.24 5.89 -34.43
C MET A 73 -11.49 5.31 -33.74
N GLY A 74 -11.38 4.16 -33.06
CA GLY A 74 -12.50 3.49 -32.38
C GLY A 74 -13.32 2.54 -33.25
N ALA A 75 -12.90 2.26 -34.49
CA ALA A 75 -13.56 1.31 -35.38
C ALA A 75 -12.92 -0.10 -35.30
N PRO A 76 -13.69 -1.19 -35.44
CA PRO A 76 -13.14 -2.55 -35.42
C PRO A 76 -12.31 -2.85 -36.68
N SER A 77 -11.30 -3.73 -36.56
CA SER A 77 -10.38 -4.06 -37.66
C SER A 77 -11.07 -4.53 -38.94
N ILE A 78 -12.23 -5.18 -38.85
CA ILE A 78 -12.99 -5.69 -40.01
C ILE A 78 -13.40 -4.56 -40.97
N PHE A 79 -13.53 -3.32 -40.50
CA PHE A 79 -13.86 -2.16 -41.34
C PHE A 79 -12.74 -1.84 -42.35
N SER A 80 -11.54 -2.36 -42.14
CA SER A 80 -10.43 -2.23 -43.10
C SER A 80 -10.71 -2.85 -44.47
N LEU A 81 -11.68 -3.78 -44.55
CA LEU A 81 -12.08 -4.44 -45.79
C LEU A 81 -13.19 -3.69 -46.54
N LEU A 82 -13.80 -2.67 -45.93
CA LEU A 82 -14.88 -1.92 -46.54
C LEU A 82 -14.34 -0.81 -47.44
N ALA A 83 -15.10 -0.44 -48.47
CA ALA A 83 -14.77 0.63 -49.41
C ALA A 83 -14.99 2.04 -48.80
N LEU A 84 -14.39 2.32 -47.64
CA LEU A 84 -14.51 3.59 -46.93
C LEU A 84 -13.69 4.70 -47.59
N ARG A 85 -12.52 4.33 -48.13
CA ARG A 85 -11.55 5.20 -48.81
C ARG A 85 -10.48 4.34 -49.49
N ASN A 86 -9.62 4.93 -50.31
CA ASN A 86 -8.46 4.23 -50.84
C ASN A 86 -7.51 3.85 -49.69
N SER A 87 -7.25 2.55 -49.53
CA SER A 87 -6.41 2.05 -48.43
C SER A 87 -4.95 2.48 -48.54
N ASN A 88 -4.37 2.48 -49.75
CA ASN A 88 -2.96 2.83 -49.92
C ASN A 88 -2.73 4.32 -49.62
N ASP A 89 -3.61 5.19 -50.12
CA ASP A 89 -3.54 6.62 -49.81
C ASP A 89 -3.70 6.87 -48.31
N PHE A 90 -4.62 6.13 -47.67
CA PHE A 90 -4.86 6.25 -46.25
C PHE A 90 -3.67 5.81 -45.41
N VAL A 91 -3.03 4.68 -45.74
CA VAL A 91 -1.83 4.21 -45.04
C VAL A 91 -0.68 5.18 -45.27
N LEU A 92 -0.49 5.66 -46.51
CA LEU A 92 0.58 6.58 -46.86
C LEU A 92 0.51 7.88 -46.05
N ASP A 93 -0.70 8.42 -45.84
CA ASP A 93 -0.93 9.66 -45.11
C ASP A 93 -0.40 9.60 -43.66
N PHE A 94 -0.91 8.68 -42.84
CA PHE A 94 -0.49 8.60 -41.44
C PHE A 94 0.87 7.91 -41.27
N ALA A 95 1.18 6.87 -42.05
CA ALA A 95 2.38 6.09 -41.80
C ALA A 95 3.64 6.88 -42.16
N ARG A 96 3.59 7.71 -43.22
CA ARG A 96 4.71 8.56 -43.61
C ARG A 96 4.95 9.70 -42.64
N SER A 97 3.89 10.34 -42.17
CA SER A 97 3.98 11.56 -41.34
C SER A 97 4.14 11.26 -39.85
N GLU A 98 3.53 10.18 -39.35
CA GLU A 98 3.48 9.88 -37.92
C GLU A 98 4.33 8.68 -37.50
N ILE A 99 4.41 7.61 -38.32
CA ILE A 99 5.05 6.35 -37.92
C ILE A 99 6.53 6.31 -38.35
N LEU A 100 6.81 6.47 -39.64
CA LEU A 100 8.17 6.38 -40.20
C LEU A 100 9.20 7.27 -39.47
N PRO A 101 8.89 8.53 -39.12
CA PRO A 101 9.87 9.40 -38.45
C PRO A 101 10.16 9.00 -36.99
N LEU A 102 9.28 8.21 -36.35
CA LEU A 102 9.36 7.89 -34.93
C LEU A 102 9.74 6.42 -34.66
N ALA A 103 9.49 5.54 -35.62
CA ALA A 103 9.85 4.13 -35.53
C ALA A 103 11.38 3.95 -35.54
N LYS A 104 11.89 3.12 -34.62
CA LYS A 104 13.32 2.76 -34.58
C LYS A 104 13.61 1.39 -35.18
N VAL A 105 12.58 0.77 -35.74
CA VAL A 105 12.56 -0.59 -36.28
C VAL A 105 11.95 -0.54 -37.68
N PRO A 106 12.19 -1.55 -38.53
CA PRO A 106 11.61 -1.60 -39.87
C PRO A 106 10.09 -1.44 -39.85
N VAL A 107 9.57 -0.62 -40.76
CA VAL A 107 8.12 -0.38 -40.92
C VAL A 107 7.67 -0.99 -42.24
N PHE A 108 6.77 -1.97 -42.14
CA PHE A 108 6.12 -2.59 -43.28
C PHE A 108 4.86 -1.80 -43.63
N PHE A 109 4.77 -1.38 -44.88
CA PHE A 109 3.61 -0.70 -45.40
C PHE A 109 2.49 -1.71 -45.73
N GLY A 110 1.30 -1.51 -45.16
CA GLY A 110 0.09 -2.23 -45.54
C GLY A 110 -0.40 -1.85 -46.93
N ALA A 111 -0.01 -2.64 -47.93
CA ALA A 111 -0.37 -2.44 -49.33
C ALA A 111 -1.63 -3.23 -49.69
N SER A 112 -2.61 -2.53 -50.24
CA SER A 112 -3.83 -3.11 -50.81
C SER A 112 -3.66 -3.36 -52.30
N ALA A 113 -3.92 -4.60 -52.72
CA ALA A 113 -3.98 -4.99 -54.13
C ALA A 113 -5.40 -4.89 -54.73
N PHE A 114 -6.40 -4.49 -53.93
CA PHE A 114 -7.82 -4.53 -54.31
C PHE A 114 -8.25 -3.46 -55.31
N ASN A 115 -7.46 -2.39 -55.49
CA ASN A 115 -7.81 -1.35 -56.45
C ASN A 115 -7.48 -1.84 -57.88
N PRO A 116 -8.49 -2.15 -58.74
CA PRO A 116 -8.24 -2.67 -60.08
C PRO A 116 -7.64 -1.61 -61.02
N ARG A 117 -7.78 -0.32 -60.69
CA ARG A 117 -7.25 0.79 -61.49
C ARG A 117 -5.79 1.11 -61.18
N CYS A 118 -5.24 0.50 -60.13
CA CYS A 118 -3.89 0.76 -59.66
C CYS A 118 -2.90 -0.22 -60.33
N SER A 119 -1.86 0.32 -60.94
CA SER A 119 -0.70 -0.46 -61.38
C SER A 119 0.15 -0.81 -60.16
N ILE A 120 0.40 -2.10 -59.96
CA ILE A 120 1.25 -2.62 -58.88
C ILE A 120 2.62 -1.92 -58.90
N GLU A 121 3.24 -1.81 -60.08
CA GLU A 121 4.56 -1.22 -60.24
C GLU A 121 4.60 0.27 -59.83
N THR A 122 3.58 1.03 -60.21
CA THR A 122 3.47 2.45 -59.88
C THR A 122 3.22 2.66 -58.39
N GLU A 123 2.41 1.80 -57.77
CA GLU A 123 2.14 1.87 -56.34
C GLU A 123 3.37 1.52 -55.50
N LEU A 124 4.10 0.47 -55.89
CA LEU A 124 5.35 0.08 -55.23
C LEU A 124 6.41 1.18 -55.34
N GLU A 125 6.49 1.86 -56.49
CA GLU A 125 7.36 3.02 -56.64
C GLU A 125 6.94 4.17 -55.71
N ARG A 126 5.64 4.45 -55.60
CA ARG A 126 5.11 5.48 -54.70
C ARG A 126 5.41 5.16 -53.23
N ILE A 127 5.22 3.92 -52.81
CA ILE A 127 5.53 3.43 -51.46
C ILE A 127 7.03 3.53 -51.18
N ALA A 128 7.88 3.08 -52.11
CA ALA A 128 9.33 3.15 -51.96
C ALA A 128 9.83 4.61 -51.89
N ASN A 129 9.30 5.50 -52.73
CA ASN A 129 9.66 6.93 -52.74
C ASN A 129 9.19 7.66 -51.46
N ALA A 130 8.18 7.12 -50.76
CA ALA A 130 7.77 7.61 -49.45
C ALA A 130 8.68 7.15 -48.30
N GLY A 131 9.65 6.27 -48.57
CA GLY A 131 10.68 5.83 -47.62
C GLY A 131 10.47 4.44 -47.02
N PHE A 132 9.48 3.67 -47.49
CA PHE A 132 9.25 2.31 -46.99
C PHE A 132 10.17 1.31 -47.70
N GLY A 133 10.92 0.53 -46.92
CA GLY A 133 11.75 -0.58 -47.41
C GLY A 133 11.09 -1.96 -47.30
N ALA A 134 9.86 -2.03 -46.80
CA ALA A 134 9.15 -3.27 -46.56
C ALA A 134 7.64 -3.12 -46.79
N ILE A 135 6.97 -4.19 -47.24
CA ILE A 135 5.52 -4.21 -47.49
C ILE A 135 4.84 -5.47 -46.98
N VAL A 136 3.53 -5.36 -46.76
CA VAL A 136 2.64 -6.46 -46.40
C VAL A 136 1.34 -6.37 -47.18
N ASN A 137 0.77 -7.51 -47.61
CA ASN A 137 -0.54 -7.57 -48.26
C ASN A 137 -1.66 -7.31 -47.24
N PHE A 138 -2.05 -6.04 -47.07
CA PHE A 138 -3.15 -5.70 -46.18
C PHE A 138 -3.82 -4.38 -46.64
N PRO A 139 -5.16 -4.30 -46.70
CA PRO A 139 -6.14 -5.37 -46.50
C PRO A 139 -5.99 -6.52 -47.47
N THR A 140 -6.45 -7.69 -47.05
CA THR A 140 -6.20 -8.96 -47.75
C THR A 140 -7.47 -9.78 -47.86
N SER A 141 -7.57 -10.50 -48.96
CA SER A 141 -8.67 -11.37 -49.32
C SER A 141 -8.82 -12.56 -48.38
N ILE A 142 -7.80 -12.91 -47.58
CA ILE A 142 -7.86 -14.02 -46.60
C ILE A 142 -8.96 -13.87 -45.53
N PHE A 143 -9.48 -12.65 -45.36
CA PHE A 143 -10.60 -12.36 -44.46
C PHE A 143 -11.97 -12.36 -45.16
N LEU A 144 -12.01 -12.56 -46.47
CA LEU A 144 -13.24 -12.77 -47.22
C LEU A 144 -13.53 -14.28 -47.29
N ASP A 145 -14.79 -14.66 -47.09
CA ASP A 145 -15.22 -16.06 -47.05
C ASP A 145 -16.40 -16.31 -48.02
N GLY A 146 -16.65 -17.59 -48.31
CA GLY A 146 -17.81 -18.05 -49.06
C GLY A 146 -17.85 -17.57 -50.52
N ARG A 147 -19.07 -17.37 -51.05
CA ARG A 147 -19.29 -16.96 -52.44
C ARG A 147 -18.64 -15.62 -52.76
N PHE A 148 -18.62 -14.69 -51.81
CA PHE A 148 -18.01 -13.38 -52.02
C PHE A 148 -16.50 -13.49 -52.29
N ARG A 149 -15.78 -14.31 -51.52
CA ARG A 149 -14.35 -14.58 -51.82
C ARG A 149 -14.17 -15.20 -53.20
N ALA A 150 -14.99 -16.20 -53.55
CA ALA A 150 -14.89 -16.88 -54.83
C ALA A 150 -15.07 -15.92 -56.03
N ASP A 151 -16.03 -14.99 -55.93
CA ASP A 151 -16.28 -14.01 -56.99
C ASP A 151 -15.10 -13.01 -57.13
N ILE A 152 -14.47 -12.60 -56.01
CA ILE A 152 -13.29 -11.73 -56.01
C ILE A 152 -12.06 -12.42 -56.61
N GLU A 153 -11.85 -13.70 -56.29
CA GLU A 153 -10.78 -14.53 -56.88
C GLU A 153 -11.00 -14.69 -58.39
N ALA A 154 -12.22 -15.02 -58.83
CA ALA A 154 -12.56 -15.17 -60.24
C ALA A 154 -12.38 -13.87 -61.04
N ALA A 155 -12.58 -12.71 -60.40
CA ALA A 155 -12.31 -11.40 -60.98
C ALA A 155 -10.82 -11.04 -61.05
N GLY A 156 -9.92 -11.89 -60.57
CA GLY A 156 -8.47 -11.64 -60.55
C GLY A 156 -8.02 -10.61 -59.50
N LEU A 157 -8.87 -10.34 -58.51
CA LEU A 157 -8.60 -9.37 -57.42
C LEU A 157 -8.39 -10.06 -56.06
N GLY A 158 -8.23 -11.38 -56.06
CA GLY A 158 -7.99 -12.16 -54.85
C GLY A 158 -6.50 -12.36 -54.53
N PHE A 159 -6.22 -13.43 -53.80
CA PHE A 159 -4.93 -13.65 -53.14
C PHE A 159 -3.75 -13.78 -54.10
N GLN A 160 -3.98 -14.32 -55.31
CA GLN A 160 -2.89 -14.43 -56.30
C GLN A 160 -2.35 -13.05 -56.70
N ARG A 161 -3.21 -12.04 -56.86
CA ARG A 161 -2.80 -10.66 -57.16
C ARG A 161 -2.01 -10.03 -56.02
N GLU A 162 -2.36 -10.36 -54.78
CA GLU A 162 -1.61 -9.94 -53.60
C GLU A 162 -0.20 -10.54 -53.59
N LEU A 163 -0.06 -11.82 -53.92
CA LEU A 163 1.24 -12.48 -54.06
C LEU A 163 2.09 -11.89 -55.19
N ASP A 164 1.46 -11.55 -56.33
CA ASP A 164 2.16 -10.92 -57.44
C ASP A 164 2.70 -9.54 -57.05
N MET A 165 1.95 -8.78 -56.25
CA MET A 165 2.42 -7.52 -55.65
C MET A 165 3.61 -7.74 -54.71
N LEU A 166 3.56 -8.76 -53.84
CA LEU A 166 4.69 -9.07 -52.95
C LEU A 166 5.94 -9.49 -53.74
N ARG A 167 5.80 -10.33 -54.78
CA ARG A 167 6.90 -10.72 -55.66
C ARG A 167 7.52 -9.51 -56.37
N ALA A 168 6.69 -8.62 -56.92
CA ALA A 168 7.17 -7.40 -57.57
C ALA A 168 7.92 -6.48 -56.59
N ALA A 169 7.46 -6.37 -55.34
CA ALA A 169 8.16 -5.62 -54.30
C ALA A 169 9.50 -6.24 -53.93
N GLN A 170 9.56 -7.57 -53.85
CA GLN A 170 10.77 -8.31 -53.57
C GLN A 170 11.83 -8.13 -54.66
N GLN A 171 11.43 -8.15 -55.93
CA GLN A 171 12.30 -7.87 -57.09
C GLN A 171 12.86 -6.44 -57.06
N ARG A 172 12.15 -5.51 -56.40
CA ARG A 172 12.59 -4.13 -56.17
C ARG A 172 13.45 -3.97 -54.90
N GLY A 173 13.81 -5.07 -54.24
CA GLY A 173 14.62 -5.07 -53.03
C GLY A 173 13.85 -4.64 -51.77
N MET A 174 12.53 -4.83 -51.71
CA MET A 174 11.75 -4.57 -50.50
C MET A 174 11.54 -5.86 -49.70
N ALA A 175 11.60 -5.79 -48.36
CA ALA A 175 11.22 -6.92 -47.52
C ALA A 175 9.71 -7.16 -47.59
N THR A 176 9.30 -8.43 -47.53
CA THR A 176 7.91 -8.84 -47.77
C THR A 176 7.35 -9.68 -46.64
N LEU A 177 6.11 -9.38 -46.26
CA LEU A 177 5.33 -10.20 -45.35
C LEU A 177 3.99 -10.58 -45.99
N ALA A 178 3.64 -11.86 -45.94
CA ALA A 178 2.37 -12.38 -46.44
C ALA A 178 1.43 -12.78 -45.29
N TYR A 179 0.25 -12.17 -45.21
CA TYR A 179 -0.87 -12.69 -44.43
C TYR A 179 -1.47 -13.90 -45.15
N VAL A 180 -1.58 -15.03 -44.45
CA VAL A 180 -2.20 -16.26 -44.94
C VAL A 180 -3.16 -16.83 -43.90
N ARG A 181 -4.16 -17.59 -44.32
CA ARG A 181 -5.11 -18.25 -43.40
C ARG A 181 -5.13 -19.76 -43.59
N THR A 182 -4.96 -20.22 -44.83
CA THR A 182 -4.98 -21.65 -45.19
C THR A 182 -3.59 -22.23 -45.42
N VAL A 183 -3.43 -23.54 -45.30
CA VAL A 183 -2.19 -24.25 -45.68
C VAL A 183 -1.87 -24.01 -47.17
N THR A 184 -2.87 -24.00 -48.03
CA THR A 184 -2.70 -23.72 -49.46
C THR A 184 -2.14 -22.31 -49.71
N GLU A 185 -2.71 -21.29 -49.07
CA GLU A 185 -2.20 -19.91 -49.15
C GLU A 185 -0.77 -19.81 -48.60
N ALA A 186 -0.47 -20.52 -47.51
CA ALA A 186 0.88 -20.59 -46.94
C ALA A 186 1.90 -21.21 -47.91
N GLN A 187 1.54 -22.30 -48.61
CA GLN A 187 2.39 -22.91 -49.63
C GLN A 187 2.58 -21.98 -50.83
N GLN A 188 1.52 -21.33 -51.31
CA GLN A 188 1.59 -20.37 -52.42
C GLN A 188 2.51 -19.19 -52.07
N ALA A 189 2.40 -18.66 -50.85
CA ALA A 189 3.27 -17.60 -50.34
C ALA A 189 4.74 -18.06 -50.23
N ALA A 190 4.98 -19.28 -49.72
CA ALA A 190 6.33 -19.84 -49.65
C ALA A 190 6.96 -20.03 -51.03
N HIS A 191 6.21 -20.55 -52.01
CA HIS A 191 6.66 -20.64 -53.40
C HIS A 191 6.84 -19.28 -54.07
N ALA A 192 6.13 -18.24 -53.60
CA ALA A 192 6.36 -16.87 -54.02
C ALA A 192 7.66 -16.28 -53.45
N GLY A 193 8.32 -16.96 -52.52
CA GLY A 193 9.61 -16.56 -51.95
C GLY A 193 9.53 -15.45 -50.92
N VAL A 194 8.35 -15.15 -50.36
CA VAL A 194 8.19 -14.07 -49.38
C VAL A 194 9.06 -14.27 -48.14
N ASP A 195 9.54 -13.17 -47.55
CA ASP A 195 10.52 -13.23 -46.46
C ASP A 195 9.88 -13.68 -45.13
N ILE A 196 8.64 -13.25 -44.87
CA ILE A 196 7.87 -13.57 -43.67
C ILE A 196 6.47 -14.05 -44.06
N ILE A 197 6.02 -15.16 -43.49
CA ILE A 197 4.64 -15.63 -43.60
C ILE A 197 3.98 -15.53 -42.23
N ASN A 198 2.93 -14.71 -42.17
CA ASN A 198 2.08 -14.54 -41.01
C ASN A 198 0.82 -15.39 -41.14
N LEU A 199 0.76 -16.49 -40.37
CA LEU A 199 -0.44 -17.31 -40.30
C LEU A 199 -1.47 -16.64 -39.38
N ASN A 200 -2.49 -16.07 -40.00
CA ASN A 200 -3.59 -15.43 -39.31
C ASN A 200 -4.67 -16.47 -38.95
N LEU A 201 -4.88 -16.67 -37.65
CA LEU A 201 -5.83 -17.62 -37.08
C LEU A 201 -7.26 -17.03 -36.95
N GLY A 202 -7.52 -15.90 -37.61
CA GLY A 202 -8.77 -15.14 -37.53
C GLY A 202 -8.67 -13.92 -36.61
N TRP A 203 -9.77 -13.18 -36.49
CA TRP A 203 -9.83 -12.02 -35.60
C TRP A 203 -9.69 -12.43 -34.13
N ASN A 204 -8.93 -11.68 -33.34
CA ASN A 204 -8.77 -11.97 -31.91
C ASN A 204 -10.12 -11.96 -31.18
N VAL A 205 -10.34 -12.97 -30.33
CA VAL A 205 -11.52 -13.06 -29.46
C VAL A 205 -11.32 -12.20 -28.22
N GLY A 206 -12.13 -11.16 -28.01
CA GLY A 206 -12.08 -10.31 -26.80
C GLY A 206 -12.11 -8.78 -27.06
N GLY A 207 -12.33 -8.02 -25.99
CA GLY A 207 -12.64 -6.58 -26.02
C GLY A 207 -14.13 -6.29 -26.26
N THR A 208 -14.54 -5.03 -26.16
CA THR A 208 -15.95 -4.59 -26.30
C THR A 208 -16.58 -4.91 -27.66
N VAL A 209 -15.77 -5.23 -28.68
CA VAL A 209 -16.18 -5.43 -30.10
C VAL A 209 -15.67 -6.77 -30.70
N GLY A 210 -15.16 -7.70 -29.89
CA GLY A 210 -14.52 -8.94 -30.39
C GLY A 210 -15.48 -10.00 -31.00
N SER A 211 -14.96 -10.83 -31.92
CA SER A 211 -15.70 -11.94 -32.57
C SER A 211 -15.94 -13.13 -31.62
N ARG A 212 -17.07 -13.85 -31.76
CA ARG A 212 -17.58 -14.85 -30.79
C ARG A 212 -17.27 -16.33 -31.09
N ALA A 213 -16.59 -16.67 -32.19
CA ALA A 213 -16.25 -18.08 -32.48
C ALA A 213 -14.80 -18.19 -33.00
N GLY A 214 -13.95 -18.90 -32.26
CA GLY A 214 -12.55 -19.11 -32.60
C GLY A 214 -12.08 -20.52 -32.25
N LEU A 215 -11.00 -20.96 -32.88
CA LEU A 215 -10.26 -22.19 -32.54
C LEU A 215 -9.88 -22.19 -31.05
N SER A 216 -9.82 -23.36 -30.42
CA SER A 216 -9.14 -23.48 -29.13
C SER A 216 -7.62 -23.26 -29.29
N LEU A 217 -6.91 -22.96 -28.21
CA LEU A 217 -5.44 -22.81 -28.24
C LEU A 217 -4.76 -24.07 -28.80
N ALA A 218 -5.19 -25.25 -28.37
CA ALA A 218 -4.67 -26.53 -28.87
C ALA A 218 -4.94 -26.73 -30.38
N GLN A 219 -6.14 -26.38 -30.85
CA GLN A 219 -6.47 -26.46 -32.28
C GLN A 219 -5.65 -25.47 -33.11
N ALA A 220 -5.50 -24.23 -32.63
CA ALA A 220 -4.63 -23.22 -33.24
C ALA A 220 -3.18 -23.70 -33.32
N ALA A 221 -2.66 -24.30 -32.25
CA ALA A 221 -1.30 -24.83 -32.17
C ALA A 221 -1.04 -25.95 -33.17
N GLU A 222 -1.89 -26.97 -33.23
CA GLU A 222 -1.73 -28.07 -34.18
C GLU A 222 -1.95 -27.61 -35.63
N TYR A 223 -2.90 -26.70 -35.88
CA TYR A 223 -3.08 -26.13 -37.20
C TYR A 223 -1.85 -25.35 -37.67
N ALA A 224 -1.31 -24.47 -36.82
CA ALA A 224 -0.10 -23.71 -37.11
C ALA A 224 1.12 -24.61 -37.35
N LYS A 225 1.28 -25.66 -36.55
CA LYS A 225 2.33 -26.67 -36.72
C LYS A 225 2.28 -27.32 -38.11
N ILE A 226 1.09 -27.67 -38.59
CA ILE A 226 0.90 -28.26 -39.92
C ILE A 226 1.30 -27.23 -41.00
N ALA A 227 0.75 -26.02 -40.93
CA ALA A 227 1.04 -24.97 -41.90
C ALA A 227 2.54 -24.63 -41.97
N PHE A 228 3.19 -24.42 -40.82
CA PHE A 228 4.62 -24.09 -40.76
C PHE A 228 5.52 -25.23 -41.21
N ARG A 229 5.13 -26.50 -40.98
CA ARG A 229 5.86 -27.63 -41.55
C ARG A 229 5.85 -27.58 -43.09
N HIS A 230 4.69 -27.29 -43.69
CA HIS A 230 4.59 -27.17 -45.16
C HIS A 230 5.42 -26.01 -45.70
N ILE A 231 5.44 -24.86 -45.03
CA ILE A 231 6.29 -23.72 -45.40
C ILE A 231 7.76 -24.13 -45.35
N ARG A 232 8.20 -24.74 -44.25
CA ARG A 232 9.61 -25.12 -44.04
C ARG A 232 10.10 -26.18 -45.02
N THR A 233 9.23 -27.07 -45.49
CA THR A 233 9.57 -27.99 -46.58
C THR A 233 9.86 -27.28 -47.90
N ILE A 234 9.24 -26.12 -48.14
CA ILE A 234 9.44 -25.32 -49.36
C ILE A 234 10.62 -24.36 -49.19
N SER A 235 10.75 -23.73 -48.03
CA SER A 235 11.77 -22.73 -47.71
C SER A 235 12.09 -22.75 -46.22
N GLU A 236 13.29 -23.18 -45.84
CA GLU A 236 13.80 -23.08 -44.46
C GLU A 236 14.11 -21.63 -44.07
N GLU A 237 14.27 -20.78 -45.07
CA GLU A 237 14.69 -19.38 -44.95
C GLU A 237 13.53 -18.43 -44.61
N THR A 238 12.29 -18.86 -44.84
CA THR A 238 11.09 -18.04 -44.63
C THR A 238 10.67 -18.05 -43.16
N LEU A 239 10.57 -16.85 -42.57
CA LEU A 239 10.17 -16.68 -41.17
C LEU A 239 8.67 -16.92 -41.01
N CYS A 240 8.29 -17.72 -40.01
CA CYS A 240 6.92 -18.12 -39.73
C CYS A 240 6.42 -17.45 -38.46
N VAL A 241 5.47 -16.52 -38.57
CA VAL A 241 4.88 -15.81 -37.42
C VAL A 241 3.38 -16.09 -37.30
N LEU A 242 2.85 -15.97 -36.08
CA LEU A 242 1.45 -16.18 -35.76
C LEU A 242 0.72 -14.88 -35.49
N GLU A 243 -0.56 -14.81 -35.82
CA GLU A 243 -1.44 -13.73 -35.39
C GLU A 243 -2.87 -14.21 -35.15
N GLY A 244 -3.54 -13.54 -34.21
CA GLY A 244 -5.00 -13.62 -34.13
C GLY A 244 -5.55 -14.83 -33.41
N GLY A 245 -6.81 -15.14 -33.72
CA GLY A 245 -7.57 -16.25 -33.16
C GLY A 245 -7.66 -16.20 -31.62
N PRO A 246 -7.41 -17.30 -30.91
CA PRO A 246 -7.50 -17.36 -29.45
C PRO A 246 -6.35 -16.68 -28.71
N ILE A 247 -5.32 -16.19 -29.41
CA ILE A 247 -4.11 -15.64 -28.79
C ILE A 247 -4.33 -14.19 -28.40
N VAL A 248 -4.53 -13.93 -27.10
CA VAL A 248 -4.73 -12.58 -26.54
C VAL A 248 -3.73 -12.19 -25.46
N SER A 249 -2.88 -13.12 -25.00
CA SER A 249 -1.82 -12.85 -24.04
C SER A 249 -0.47 -13.45 -24.47
N PRO A 250 0.66 -12.97 -23.90
CA PRO A 250 1.98 -13.56 -24.12
C PRO A 250 2.06 -15.05 -23.75
N ASP A 251 1.40 -15.48 -22.67
CA ASP A 251 1.42 -16.88 -22.24
C ASP A 251 0.75 -17.80 -23.27
N GLN A 252 -0.38 -17.37 -23.82
CA GLN A 252 -1.09 -18.10 -24.87
C GLN A 252 -0.28 -18.12 -26.17
N MET A 253 0.38 -17.01 -26.50
CA MET A 253 1.29 -16.94 -27.64
C MET A 253 2.43 -17.95 -27.48
N TYR A 254 3.01 -18.05 -26.28
CA TYR A 254 4.07 -19.01 -25.97
C TYR A 254 3.58 -20.46 -26.08
N GLU A 255 2.40 -20.77 -25.55
CA GLU A 255 1.79 -22.11 -25.65
C GLU A 255 1.64 -22.57 -27.11
N VAL A 256 1.05 -21.72 -27.95
CA VAL A 256 0.84 -22.01 -29.37
C VAL A 256 2.19 -22.10 -30.11
N SER A 257 3.12 -21.19 -29.82
CA SER A 257 4.45 -21.14 -30.44
C SER A 257 5.32 -22.35 -30.08
N ALA A 258 5.23 -22.86 -28.84
CA ALA A 258 6.00 -24.01 -28.39
C ALA A 258 5.70 -25.30 -29.18
N VAL A 259 4.42 -25.49 -29.54
CA VAL A 259 3.92 -26.64 -30.31
C VAL A 259 4.13 -26.44 -31.81
N SER A 260 3.76 -25.26 -32.32
CA SER A 260 3.85 -24.94 -33.75
C SER A 260 5.27 -24.66 -34.24
N LYS A 261 6.20 -24.39 -33.31
CA LYS A 261 7.54 -23.89 -33.60
C LYS A 261 7.50 -22.59 -34.40
N ALA A 262 6.61 -21.66 -34.05
CA ALA A 262 6.59 -20.32 -34.63
C ALA A 262 7.89 -19.57 -34.32
N ASP A 263 8.38 -18.76 -35.25
CA ASP A 263 9.53 -17.87 -35.06
C ASP A 263 9.12 -16.57 -34.34
N GLY A 264 7.83 -16.24 -34.35
CA GLY A 264 7.32 -15.01 -33.77
C GLY A 264 5.80 -14.87 -33.71
N TYR A 265 5.38 -13.69 -33.27
CA TYR A 265 4.00 -13.27 -33.17
C TYR A 265 3.82 -11.84 -33.69
N VAL A 266 2.73 -11.61 -34.41
CA VAL A 266 2.27 -10.27 -34.80
C VAL A 266 1.06 -9.90 -33.94
N GLY A 267 1.18 -8.80 -33.20
CA GLY A 267 0.10 -8.26 -32.40
C GLY A 267 -0.52 -7.03 -33.04
N GLY A 268 -1.75 -7.18 -33.53
CA GLY A 268 -2.63 -6.06 -33.85
C GLY A 268 -3.33 -5.54 -32.61
N SER A 269 -4.58 -5.98 -32.38
CA SER A 269 -5.40 -5.46 -31.28
C SER A 269 -4.78 -5.71 -29.90
N THR A 270 -4.02 -6.78 -29.76
CA THR A 270 -3.37 -7.23 -28.53
C THR A 270 -2.20 -6.34 -28.09
N ILE A 271 -1.56 -5.62 -29.02
CA ILE A 271 -0.45 -4.69 -28.72
C ILE A 271 -0.92 -3.22 -28.76
N ASP A 272 -1.80 -2.86 -29.71
CA ASP A 272 -2.15 -1.46 -29.95
C ASP A 272 -3.39 -1.03 -29.15
N ARG A 273 -4.54 -1.66 -29.40
CA ARG A 273 -5.85 -1.18 -28.93
C ARG A 273 -6.15 -1.57 -27.48
N VAL A 274 -6.06 -2.87 -27.17
CA VAL A 274 -6.48 -3.41 -25.88
C VAL A 274 -5.65 -2.83 -24.72
N PRO A 275 -4.30 -2.75 -24.81
CA PRO A 275 -3.51 -2.15 -23.73
C PRO A 275 -3.77 -0.66 -23.55
N LEU A 276 -4.04 0.07 -24.64
CA LEU A 276 -4.33 1.50 -24.60
C LEU A 276 -5.68 1.77 -23.90
N GLU A 277 -6.74 1.06 -24.30
CA GLU A 277 -8.06 1.13 -23.66
C GLU A 277 -7.95 0.83 -22.15
N ALA A 278 -7.33 -0.30 -21.80
CA ALA A 278 -7.16 -0.70 -20.40
C ALA A 278 -6.38 0.33 -19.58
N SER A 279 -5.29 0.87 -20.12
CA SER A 279 -4.47 1.88 -19.43
C SER A 279 -5.25 3.18 -19.21
N MET A 280 -5.99 3.63 -20.23
CA MET A 280 -6.81 4.83 -20.13
C MET A 280 -7.92 4.67 -19.10
N GLU A 281 -8.62 3.53 -19.09
CA GLU A 281 -9.66 3.21 -18.10
C GLU A 281 -9.08 3.15 -16.68
N GLN A 282 -7.98 2.42 -16.49
CA GLN A 282 -7.33 2.26 -15.19
C GLN A 282 -6.85 3.59 -14.62
N ILE A 283 -6.12 4.39 -15.41
CA ILE A 283 -5.58 5.68 -14.97
C ILE A 283 -6.72 6.66 -14.67
N THR A 284 -7.75 6.71 -15.53
CA THR A 284 -8.91 7.58 -15.31
C THR A 284 -9.67 7.19 -14.04
N SER A 285 -9.89 5.89 -13.83
CA SER A 285 -10.51 5.37 -12.61
C SER A 285 -9.67 5.70 -11.37
N ALA A 286 -8.34 5.58 -11.47
CA ALA A 286 -7.43 5.97 -10.40
C ALA A 286 -7.61 7.44 -10.02
N PHE A 287 -7.58 8.37 -10.98
CA PHE A 287 -7.81 9.80 -10.73
C PHE A 287 -9.18 10.08 -10.08
N LYS A 288 -10.24 9.35 -10.47
CA LYS A 288 -11.57 9.48 -9.84
C LYS A 288 -11.59 8.98 -8.41
N SER A 289 -10.80 7.96 -8.08
CA SER A 289 -10.78 7.32 -6.75
C SER A 289 -9.96 8.07 -5.71
N VAL A 290 -9.00 8.92 -6.10
CA VAL A 290 -8.12 9.67 -5.18
C VAL A 290 -8.92 10.43 -4.12
N GLY A 291 -9.96 11.18 -4.52
CA GLY A 291 -10.76 11.95 -3.55
C GLY A 291 -11.53 11.09 -2.55
N THR A 292 -11.97 9.89 -2.95
CA THR A 292 -12.68 8.95 -2.08
C THR A 292 -11.71 8.28 -1.10
N LEU A 293 -10.55 7.85 -1.58
CA LEU A 293 -9.50 7.28 -0.73
C LEU A 293 -8.98 8.30 0.28
N GLN A 294 -8.80 9.55 -0.13
CA GLN A 294 -8.32 10.61 0.74
C GLN A 294 -9.33 10.95 1.83
N ARG A 295 -10.64 11.01 1.52
CA ARG A 295 -11.69 11.14 2.55
C ARG A 295 -11.71 9.95 3.51
N ARG A 296 -11.51 8.72 3.00
CA ARG A 296 -11.45 7.52 3.84
C ARG A 296 -10.24 7.55 4.76
N ILE A 297 -9.09 8.02 4.28
CA ILE A 297 -7.88 8.24 5.08
C ILE A 297 -8.17 9.29 6.15
N ASP A 298 -8.73 10.45 5.79
CA ASP A 298 -9.07 11.51 6.76
C ASP A 298 -10.09 11.03 7.82
N GLU A 299 -11.06 10.21 7.42
CA GLU A 299 -12.05 9.61 8.32
C GLU A 299 -11.42 8.59 9.27
N LEU A 300 -10.56 7.71 8.74
CA LEU A 300 -9.82 6.74 9.54
C LEU A 300 -8.83 7.43 10.48
N GLU A 301 -8.16 8.50 10.04
CA GLU A 301 -7.30 9.33 10.88
C GLU A 301 -8.11 9.98 12.01
N ARG A 302 -9.29 10.55 11.71
CA ARG A 302 -10.19 11.09 12.75
C ARG A 302 -10.68 10.03 13.71
N GLN A 303 -11.00 8.82 13.23
CA GLN A 303 -11.38 7.69 14.08
C GLN A 303 -10.21 7.25 14.97
N LEU A 304 -8.99 7.20 14.44
CA LEU A 304 -7.79 6.88 15.21
C LEU A 304 -7.49 7.96 16.27
N GLU A 305 -7.60 9.24 15.92
CA GLU A 305 -7.46 10.35 16.86
C GLU A 305 -8.55 10.32 17.94
N HIS A 306 -9.77 9.90 17.59
CA HIS A 306 -10.86 9.75 18.55
C HIS A 306 -10.63 8.58 19.50
N VAL A 307 -10.20 7.41 19.00
CA VAL A 307 -9.85 6.23 19.80
C VAL A 307 -8.62 6.47 20.69
N GLN A 308 -7.63 7.25 20.23
CA GLN A 308 -6.49 7.66 21.05
C GLN A 308 -6.87 8.65 22.17
N ARG A 309 -7.91 9.47 21.96
CA ARG A 309 -8.50 10.31 23.01
C ARG A 309 -9.40 9.50 23.96
N GLU A 310 -9.99 8.40 23.49
CA GLU A 310 -10.99 7.60 24.23
C GLU A 310 -10.41 6.89 25.47
N TYR A 311 -9.08 6.71 25.56
CA TYR A 311 -8.42 6.20 26.77
C TYR A 311 -7.17 7.02 27.12
N ALA A 312 -7.36 8.12 27.85
CA ALA A 312 -6.32 9.03 28.35
C ALA A 312 -5.25 8.37 29.28
N ILE A 313 -5.20 7.04 29.38
CA ILE A 313 -4.22 6.27 30.15
C ILE A 313 -3.26 5.56 29.19
N VAL A 314 -2.04 6.08 29.18
CA VAL A 314 -0.92 5.57 28.38
C VAL A 314 -0.21 4.45 29.14
N GLY A 315 -0.02 3.32 28.47
CA GLY A 315 0.63 2.13 29.03
C GLY A 315 0.10 0.82 28.42
N ARG A 316 0.95 -0.20 28.42
CA ARG A 316 0.68 -1.58 28.02
C ARG A 316 0.93 -2.60 29.13
N SER A 317 1.38 -2.17 30.31
CA SER A 317 1.59 -3.07 31.45
C SER A 317 0.33 -3.87 31.80
N PRO A 318 0.47 -5.11 32.32
CA PRO A 318 -0.67 -5.93 32.72
C PRO A 318 -1.63 -5.20 33.66
N SER A 319 -1.10 -4.42 34.60
CA SER A 319 -1.90 -3.59 35.50
C SER A 319 -2.71 -2.53 34.77
N ILE A 320 -2.15 -1.87 33.75
CA ILE A 320 -2.86 -0.85 32.98
C ILE A 320 -3.89 -1.46 32.03
N GLN A 321 -3.61 -2.64 31.47
CA GLN A 321 -4.58 -3.37 30.65
C GLN A 321 -5.80 -3.81 31.47
N GLN A 322 -5.59 -4.31 32.69
CA GLN A 322 -6.68 -4.64 33.61
C GLN A 322 -7.52 -3.41 33.96
N ILE A 323 -6.87 -2.26 34.19
CA ILE A 323 -7.58 -1.00 34.44
C ILE A 323 -8.41 -0.58 33.22
N LYS A 324 -7.88 -0.69 31.99
CA LYS A 324 -8.63 -0.39 30.76
C LYS A 324 -9.89 -1.25 30.62
N GLN A 325 -9.78 -2.56 30.85
CA GLN A 325 -10.95 -3.46 30.84
C GLN A 325 -11.95 -3.14 31.95
N ARG A 326 -11.47 -2.70 33.12
CA ARG A 326 -12.33 -2.31 34.25
C ARG A 326 -13.06 -0.99 33.97
N ILE A 327 -12.41 -0.04 33.29
CA ILE A 327 -13.02 1.22 32.85
C ILE A 327 -14.24 0.95 31.97
N GLU A 328 -14.14 0.06 30.97
CA GLU A 328 -15.26 -0.25 30.08
C GLU A 328 -16.50 -0.74 30.86
N LYS A 329 -16.28 -1.66 31.81
CA LYS A 329 -17.36 -2.18 32.67
C LYS A 329 -17.94 -1.11 33.59
N LEU A 330 -17.09 -0.27 34.17
CA LEU A 330 -17.53 0.82 35.05
C LEU A 330 -18.23 1.93 34.27
N ALA A 331 -17.79 2.25 33.05
CA ALA A 331 -18.39 3.25 32.19
C ALA A 331 -19.86 2.92 31.87
N ALA A 332 -20.16 1.65 31.61
CA ALA A 332 -21.51 1.14 31.36
C ALA A 332 -22.40 1.04 32.62
N SER A 333 -21.85 1.27 33.81
CA SER A 333 -22.55 1.12 35.09
C SER A 333 -22.90 2.47 35.75
N PRO A 334 -24.03 2.58 36.47
CA PRO A 334 -24.36 3.76 37.26
C PRO A 334 -23.58 3.86 38.58
N LEU A 335 -22.82 2.83 38.96
CA LEU A 335 -22.11 2.77 40.25
C LEU A 335 -21.15 3.95 40.46
N PRO A 336 -21.02 4.43 41.72
CA PRO A 336 -19.98 5.38 42.08
C PRO A 336 -18.60 4.74 41.89
N VAL A 337 -17.61 5.53 41.51
CA VAL A 337 -16.25 5.04 41.24
C VAL A 337 -15.30 5.63 42.26
N LEU A 338 -14.48 4.80 42.90
CA LEU A 338 -13.38 5.26 43.75
C LEU A 338 -12.05 4.98 43.08
N ILE A 339 -11.27 6.04 42.84
CA ILE A 339 -9.94 5.97 42.25
C ILE A 339 -8.90 6.22 43.35
N THR A 340 -8.08 5.22 43.63
CA THR A 340 -6.97 5.32 44.60
C THR A 340 -5.62 5.28 43.90
N GLY A 341 -4.61 5.87 44.52
CA GLY A 341 -3.23 5.83 44.04
C GLY A 341 -2.45 7.04 44.51
N GLU A 342 -1.12 6.98 44.47
CA GLU A 342 -0.27 8.06 44.97
C GLU A 342 -0.44 9.38 44.18
N VAL A 343 0.14 10.46 44.70
CA VAL A 343 0.15 11.75 44.02
C VAL A 343 0.87 11.62 42.67
N GLY A 344 0.31 12.23 41.63
CA GLY A 344 0.93 12.24 40.29
C GLY A 344 0.69 11.00 39.42
N THR A 345 -0.07 9.99 39.87
CA THR A 345 -0.39 8.77 39.10
C THR A 345 -1.40 8.96 37.96
N GLY A 346 -2.08 10.12 37.90
CA GLY A 346 -3.04 10.45 36.83
C GLY A 346 -4.52 10.22 37.18
N LYS A 347 -4.90 10.21 38.47
CA LYS A 347 -6.28 9.99 38.93
C LYS A 347 -7.35 10.84 38.21
N LYS A 348 -7.08 12.13 37.97
CA LYS A 348 -7.99 13.02 37.23
C LYS A 348 -8.18 12.61 35.76
N LEU A 349 -7.11 12.14 35.12
CA LEU A 349 -7.17 11.66 33.73
C LEU A 349 -7.98 10.38 33.63
N LEU A 350 -7.84 9.47 34.60
CA LEU A 350 -8.68 8.27 34.71
C LEU A 350 -10.15 8.63 34.94
N ALA A 351 -10.45 9.56 35.84
CA ALA A 351 -11.83 10.03 36.07
C ALA A 351 -12.46 10.59 34.79
N ARG A 352 -11.69 11.37 34.03
CA ARG A 352 -12.11 11.90 32.74
C ARG A 352 -12.35 10.81 31.70
N ALA A 353 -11.44 9.83 31.61
CA ALA A 353 -11.60 8.70 30.70
C ALA A 353 -12.87 7.89 31.01
N ILE A 354 -13.17 7.65 32.29
CA ILE A 354 -14.41 6.96 32.70
C ILE A 354 -15.66 7.76 32.31
N HIS A 355 -15.64 9.09 32.49
CA HIS A 355 -16.74 9.96 32.10
C HIS A 355 -16.95 9.96 30.58
N GLU A 356 -15.88 10.10 29.79
CA GLU A 356 -15.94 10.11 28.33
C GLU A 356 -16.41 8.76 27.77
N ALA A 357 -15.91 7.64 28.32
CA ALA A 357 -16.32 6.29 27.93
C ALA A 357 -17.79 5.98 28.26
N ALA A 358 -18.37 6.61 29.29
CA ALA A 358 -19.77 6.39 29.68
C ALA A 358 -20.78 7.01 28.69
N ARG A 359 -20.34 7.88 27.77
CA ARG A 359 -21.14 8.51 26.69
C ARG A 359 -22.49 9.10 27.16
N ARG A 360 -22.55 9.64 28.38
CA ARG A 360 -23.76 10.25 28.94
C ARG A 360 -24.04 11.59 28.26
N VAL A 361 -24.97 11.57 27.30
CA VAL A 361 -25.38 12.71 26.47
C VAL A 361 -25.69 13.94 27.34
N GLY A 362 -25.00 15.05 27.07
CA GLY A 362 -25.23 16.34 27.74
C GLY A 362 -24.65 16.49 29.16
N SER A 363 -24.04 15.44 29.74
CA SER A 363 -23.45 15.54 31.09
C SER A 363 -22.05 16.16 31.05
N LYS A 364 -21.76 17.10 31.96
CA LYS A 364 -20.42 17.69 32.14
C LYS A 364 -19.68 16.97 33.28
N LEU A 365 -18.36 16.87 33.18
CA LEU A 365 -17.50 16.50 34.31
C LEU A 365 -17.14 17.76 35.10
N ILE A 366 -17.48 17.78 36.39
CA ILE A 366 -17.24 18.93 37.28
C ILE A 366 -16.38 18.45 38.45
N SER A 367 -15.22 19.10 38.65
CA SER A 367 -14.36 18.80 39.80
C SER A 367 -14.75 19.61 41.01
N ALA A 368 -14.89 18.94 42.14
CA ALA A 368 -15.11 19.52 43.45
C ALA A 368 -13.85 19.36 44.29
N SER A 369 -13.35 20.47 44.84
CA SER A 369 -12.27 20.47 45.82
C SER A 369 -12.85 20.16 47.20
N THR A 370 -12.16 19.34 47.98
CA THR A 370 -12.45 19.05 49.40
C THR A 370 -11.68 19.98 50.34
N ALA A 371 -11.20 21.13 49.85
CA ALA A 371 -10.48 22.11 50.66
C ALA A 371 -11.29 22.61 51.88
N ASN A 372 -12.63 22.52 51.83
CA ASN A 372 -13.50 22.71 52.98
C ASN A 372 -14.01 21.34 53.47
N ALA A 373 -13.62 20.96 54.70
CA ALA A 373 -13.95 19.68 55.30
C ALA A 373 -15.46 19.48 55.53
N SER A 374 -16.24 20.56 55.65
CA SER A 374 -17.70 20.50 55.85
C SER A 374 -18.49 20.09 54.60
N GLY A 375 -17.86 20.11 53.42
CA GLY A 375 -18.52 19.78 52.15
C GLY A 375 -19.44 20.88 51.63
N GLU A 376 -19.31 22.12 52.09
CA GLU A 376 -20.16 23.27 51.69
C GLU A 376 -20.19 23.50 50.18
N THR A 377 -19.09 23.27 49.47
CA THR A 377 -19.05 23.36 47.99
C THR A 377 -19.87 22.24 47.32
N LEU A 378 -19.98 21.06 47.94
CA LEU A 378 -20.73 19.92 47.40
C LEU A 378 -22.23 20.10 47.63
N PHE A 379 -22.62 20.36 48.88
CA PHE A 379 -24.01 20.35 49.35
C PHE A 379 -24.67 21.75 49.37
N GLY A 380 -23.88 22.83 49.41
CA GLY A 380 -24.35 24.20 49.63
C GLY A 380 -24.67 24.48 51.10
N SER A 381 -24.67 25.74 51.52
CA SER A 381 -25.11 26.16 52.87
C SER A 381 -26.18 27.24 52.77
N ALA A 382 -27.15 27.20 53.68
CA ALA A 382 -28.14 28.26 53.85
C ALA A 382 -27.60 29.51 54.59
N ALA A 383 -26.50 29.36 55.35
CA ALA A 383 -25.88 30.41 56.15
C ALA A 383 -24.34 30.30 56.10
N GLY A 384 -23.75 30.39 54.90
CA GLY A 384 -22.30 30.32 54.72
C GLY A 384 -21.55 31.49 55.38
N GLU A 385 -20.21 31.45 55.38
CA GLU A 385 -19.38 32.52 55.95
C GLU A 385 -19.82 33.92 55.45
N GLY A 386 -20.31 34.77 56.36
CA GLY A 386 -20.83 36.10 56.04
C GLY A 386 -22.34 36.19 55.74
N GLY A 387 -23.13 35.15 56.02
CA GLY A 387 -24.61 35.20 55.97
C GLY A 387 -25.22 35.12 54.57
N ARG A 388 -24.45 34.72 53.56
CA ARG A 388 -24.92 34.55 52.17
C ARG A 388 -25.22 33.09 51.88
N LYS A 389 -26.31 32.83 51.15
CA LYS A 389 -26.67 31.49 50.66
C LYS A 389 -25.63 31.01 49.63
N ILE A 390 -25.10 29.81 49.82
CA ILE A 390 -24.16 29.16 48.90
C ILE A 390 -24.89 28.03 48.16
N LEU A 391 -24.82 28.07 46.83
CA LEU A 391 -25.33 27.02 45.94
C LEU A 391 -24.30 25.89 45.84
N GLY A 392 -24.70 24.67 46.23
CA GLY A 392 -23.86 23.48 46.13
C GLY A 392 -23.77 22.95 44.70
N LEU A 393 -22.68 22.23 44.39
CA LEU A 393 -22.47 21.62 43.07
C LEU A 393 -23.52 20.56 42.73
N LEU A 394 -24.04 19.84 43.73
CA LEU A 394 -25.14 18.88 43.55
C LEU A 394 -26.44 19.58 43.09
N GLN A 395 -26.66 20.83 43.51
CA GLN A 395 -27.80 21.65 43.11
C GLN A 395 -27.59 22.31 41.75
N TYR A 396 -26.39 22.81 41.49
CA TYR A 396 -26.08 23.57 40.29
C TYR A 396 -26.18 22.74 39.01
N GLN A 397 -25.77 21.45 39.06
CA GLN A 397 -25.78 20.55 37.89
C GLN A 397 -26.19 19.13 38.31
N PRO A 398 -27.49 18.86 38.48
CA PRO A 398 -27.98 17.59 39.01
C PRO A 398 -27.70 16.36 38.13
N ASN A 399 -27.40 16.57 36.84
CA ASN A 399 -27.11 15.52 35.84
C ASN A 399 -25.62 15.38 35.51
N ALA A 400 -24.73 16.10 36.20
CA ALA A 400 -23.30 16.07 35.93
C ALA A 400 -22.61 14.82 36.49
N THR A 401 -21.42 14.52 35.97
CA THR A 401 -20.47 13.65 36.68
C THR A 401 -19.66 14.52 37.62
N LEU A 402 -19.79 14.30 38.92
CA LEU A 402 -19.08 15.03 39.95
C LEU A 402 -17.81 14.26 40.33
N LEU A 403 -16.65 14.90 40.19
CA LEU A 403 -15.36 14.40 40.62
C LEU A 403 -15.01 14.99 41.99
N ILE A 404 -15.04 14.19 43.04
CA ILE A 404 -14.67 14.59 44.40
C ILE A 404 -13.21 14.20 44.64
N GLU A 405 -12.35 15.19 44.85
CA GLU A 405 -10.92 14.97 45.07
C GLU A 405 -10.59 14.74 46.54
N ASN A 406 -9.74 13.76 46.88
CA ASN A 406 -9.31 13.48 48.26
C ASN A 406 -10.47 13.37 49.27
N VAL A 407 -11.31 12.33 49.11
CA VAL A 407 -12.49 12.11 49.97
C VAL A 407 -12.16 11.99 51.46
N GLU A 408 -10.93 11.57 51.78
CA GLU A 408 -10.39 11.54 53.14
C GLU A 408 -10.36 12.92 53.83
N GLY A 409 -10.48 14.01 53.06
CA GLY A 409 -10.56 15.37 53.59
C GLY A 409 -11.95 15.79 54.08
N LEU A 410 -13.00 15.01 53.80
CA LEU A 410 -14.35 15.31 54.26
C LEU A 410 -14.56 14.87 55.72
N CYS A 411 -15.24 15.69 56.50
CA CYS A 411 -15.65 15.33 57.84
C CYS A 411 -16.69 14.19 57.83
N VAL A 412 -16.87 13.52 58.96
CA VAL A 412 -17.80 12.38 59.12
C VAL A 412 -19.21 12.73 58.65
N ASP A 413 -19.74 13.88 59.06
CA ASP A 413 -21.08 14.37 58.69
C ASP A 413 -21.23 14.57 57.16
N ALA A 414 -20.20 15.10 56.49
CA ALA A 414 -20.20 15.24 55.04
C ALA A 414 -20.12 13.87 54.32
N GLN A 415 -19.40 12.89 54.89
CA GLN A 415 -19.34 11.53 54.36
C GLN A 415 -20.70 10.80 54.52
N GLU A 416 -21.38 10.96 55.64
CA GLU A 416 -22.73 10.40 55.87
C GLU A 416 -23.74 10.96 54.87
N ARG A 417 -23.71 12.27 54.62
CA ARG A 417 -24.53 12.89 53.56
C ARG A 417 -24.19 12.33 52.17
N LEU A 418 -22.92 12.06 51.89
CA LEU A 418 -22.53 11.46 50.61
C LEU A 418 -23.09 10.04 50.45
N VAL A 419 -23.14 9.26 51.53
CA VAL A 419 -23.81 7.94 51.53
C VAL A 419 -25.28 8.08 51.18
N GLU A 420 -25.99 9.04 51.78
CA GLU A 420 -27.41 9.30 51.47
C GLU A 420 -27.62 9.63 49.98
N VAL A 421 -26.73 10.43 49.40
CA VAL A 421 -26.77 10.75 47.95
C VAL A 421 -26.54 9.51 47.09
N ILE A 422 -25.57 8.65 47.46
CA ILE A 422 -25.28 7.42 46.72
C ILE A 422 -26.46 6.45 46.78
N GLU A 423 -27.15 6.35 47.92
CA GLU A 423 -28.22 5.38 48.13
C GLU A 423 -29.57 5.83 47.57
N THR A 424 -29.91 7.11 47.75
CA THR A 424 -31.26 7.64 47.47
C THR A 424 -31.31 8.61 46.30
N GLY A 425 -30.16 9.16 45.89
CA GLY A 425 -30.09 10.27 44.94
C GLY A 425 -30.61 11.59 45.52
N VAL A 426 -30.88 11.67 46.82
CA VAL A 426 -31.35 12.89 47.50
C VAL A 426 -30.19 13.48 48.29
N TYR A 427 -30.00 14.80 48.19
CA TYR A 427 -29.04 15.54 49.01
C TYR A 427 -29.76 16.57 49.89
N ARG A 428 -29.11 16.93 51.00
CA ARG A 428 -29.54 18.00 51.92
C ARG A 428 -28.47 19.07 51.98
N ARG A 429 -28.88 20.34 52.08
CA ARG A 429 -27.98 21.48 52.26
C ARG A 429 -27.41 21.48 53.68
N LEU A 430 -26.29 22.17 53.87
CA LEU A 430 -25.81 22.51 55.21
C LEU A 430 -26.74 23.55 55.82
N ASP A 431 -27.06 23.37 57.11
CA ASP A 431 -27.83 24.31 57.93
C ASP A 431 -29.29 24.54 57.49
N ASP A 432 -29.85 23.62 56.69
CA ASP A 432 -31.23 23.67 56.20
C ASP A 432 -31.79 22.26 55.94
N ASN A 433 -33.11 22.11 55.95
CA ASN A 433 -33.83 20.88 55.63
C ASN A 433 -34.30 20.81 54.17
N GLU A 434 -33.98 21.80 53.34
CA GLU A 434 -34.23 21.75 51.89
C GLU A 434 -33.56 20.52 51.26
N ARG A 435 -34.38 19.68 50.60
CA ARG A 435 -33.97 18.47 49.89
C ARG A 435 -33.93 18.72 48.40
N GLY A 436 -32.86 18.29 47.75
CA GLY A 436 -32.74 18.29 46.29
C GLY A 436 -32.42 16.90 45.75
N ARG A 437 -32.58 16.71 44.43
CA ARG A 437 -32.31 15.43 43.75
C ARG A 437 -31.08 15.55 42.86
N PHE A 438 -30.21 14.54 42.92
CA PHE A 438 -29.03 14.35 42.08
C PHE A 438 -29.20 13.04 41.30
N GLU A 439 -29.18 13.14 39.97
CA GLU A 439 -29.31 12.01 39.04
C GLU A 439 -28.00 11.76 38.26
N GLY A 440 -26.95 12.48 38.63
CA GLY A 440 -25.63 12.42 38.05
C GLY A 440 -24.82 11.21 38.51
N ARG A 441 -23.50 11.26 38.29
CA ARG A 441 -22.56 10.21 38.71
C ARG A 441 -21.53 10.77 39.66
N LEU A 442 -21.14 9.98 40.64
CA LEU A 442 -20.04 10.31 41.54
C LEU A 442 -18.77 9.54 41.15
N ILE A 443 -17.69 10.27 40.95
CA ILE A 443 -16.33 9.74 40.88
C ILE A 443 -15.56 10.37 42.03
N VAL A 444 -14.92 9.54 42.82
CA VAL A 444 -14.23 9.93 44.04
C VAL A 444 -12.77 9.54 43.92
N THR A 445 -11.86 10.35 44.43
CA THR A 445 -10.43 10.02 44.42
C THR A 445 -9.84 10.06 45.82
N SER A 446 -8.81 9.25 46.04
CA SER A 446 -7.99 9.30 47.25
C SER A 446 -6.51 9.10 46.92
N THR A 447 -5.66 9.65 47.77
CA THR A 447 -4.21 9.41 47.72
C THR A 447 -3.78 8.14 48.45
N ARG A 448 -4.65 7.61 49.32
CA ARG A 448 -4.40 6.44 50.16
C ARG A 448 -5.06 5.20 49.57
N SER A 449 -4.59 4.03 50.00
CA SER A 449 -5.23 2.76 49.61
C SER A 449 -6.57 2.58 50.33
N LEU A 450 -7.48 1.78 49.75
CA LEU A 450 -8.78 1.50 50.38
C LEU A 450 -8.63 0.88 51.77
N ALA A 451 -7.64 -0.01 51.95
CA ALA A 451 -7.35 -0.65 53.23
C ALA A 451 -6.85 0.33 54.30
N GLU A 452 -6.02 1.31 53.92
CA GLU A 452 -5.57 2.39 54.82
C GLU A 452 -6.72 3.32 55.22
N LEU A 453 -7.61 3.64 54.29
CA LEU A 453 -8.78 4.49 54.55
C LEU A 453 -9.70 3.86 55.59
N GLY A 454 -10.00 2.57 55.46
CA GLY A 454 -10.83 1.83 56.43
C GLY A 454 -10.15 1.68 57.80
N SER A 455 -8.88 1.27 57.82
CA SER A 455 -8.15 1.02 59.09
C SER A 455 -7.84 2.28 59.90
N SER A 456 -7.64 3.43 59.24
CA SER A 456 -7.39 4.72 59.89
C SER A 456 -8.66 5.45 60.34
N GLY A 457 -9.85 4.94 60.01
CA GLY A 457 -11.15 5.59 60.30
C GLY A 457 -11.38 6.89 59.53
N GLN A 458 -10.55 7.18 58.52
CA GLN A 458 -10.69 8.39 57.69
C GLN A 458 -11.84 8.29 56.68
N LEU A 459 -12.25 7.08 56.34
CA LEU A 459 -13.46 6.81 55.60
C LEU A 459 -14.41 5.99 56.48
N ILE A 460 -15.65 6.46 56.65
CA ILE A 460 -16.65 5.72 57.42
C ILE A 460 -17.00 4.40 56.71
N ALA A 461 -17.22 3.33 57.49
CA ALA A 461 -17.46 1.99 56.96
C ALA A 461 -18.66 1.91 55.99
N SER A 462 -19.69 2.72 56.23
CA SER A 462 -20.85 2.82 55.35
C SER A 462 -20.47 3.34 53.96
N LEU A 463 -19.66 4.39 53.88
CA LEU A 463 -19.17 4.96 52.61
C LEU A 463 -18.19 4.02 51.90
N GLU A 464 -17.28 3.37 52.65
CA GLU A 464 -16.35 2.38 52.11
C GLU A 464 -17.08 1.26 51.38
N SER A 465 -18.10 0.67 52.03
CA SER A 465 -18.87 -0.44 51.48
C SER A 465 -19.59 -0.10 50.16
N ARG A 466 -19.99 1.17 49.99
CA ARG A 466 -20.66 1.66 48.77
C ARG A 466 -19.69 1.99 47.65
N LEU A 467 -18.44 2.36 47.97
CA LEU A 467 -17.40 2.69 47.01
C LEU A 467 -16.57 1.48 46.56
N ALA A 468 -16.45 0.45 47.39
CA ALA A 468 -15.65 -0.75 47.11
C ALA A 468 -15.98 -1.45 45.78
N PRO A 469 -17.26 -1.63 45.36
CA PRO A 469 -17.59 -2.27 44.09
C PRO A 469 -17.05 -1.51 42.86
N GLY A 470 -16.97 -0.18 42.95
CA GLY A 470 -16.45 0.70 41.90
C GLY A 470 -14.98 1.07 42.06
N HIS A 471 -14.24 0.39 42.94
CA HIS A 471 -12.84 0.73 43.24
C HIS A 471 -11.91 0.42 42.06
N VAL A 472 -11.00 1.36 41.78
CA VAL A 472 -9.90 1.24 40.81
C VAL A 472 -8.63 1.76 41.45
N PHE A 473 -7.59 0.92 41.48
CA PHE A 473 -6.27 1.28 41.94
C PHE A 473 -5.37 1.67 40.76
N LEU A 474 -4.74 2.84 40.82
CA LEU A 474 -3.74 3.28 39.85
C LEU A 474 -2.34 2.96 40.39
N PRO A 475 -1.56 2.09 39.72
CA PRO A 475 -0.21 1.73 40.15
C PRO A 475 0.76 2.90 39.99
N ASN A 476 1.76 2.92 40.87
CA ASN A 476 2.85 3.88 40.82
C ASN A 476 3.71 3.64 39.59
N LEU A 477 4.43 4.66 39.12
CA LEU A 477 5.30 4.54 37.94
C LEU A 477 6.43 3.53 38.17
N ARG A 478 6.98 3.48 39.40
CA ARG A 478 8.01 2.51 39.81
C ARG A 478 7.59 1.04 39.66
N ASP A 479 6.29 0.75 39.76
CA ASP A 479 5.74 -0.60 39.66
C ASP A 479 5.39 -1.00 38.21
N ARG A 480 5.54 -0.07 37.25
CA ARG A 480 5.26 -0.28 35.81
C ARG A 480 6.25 0.44 34.91
N LEU A 481 7.55 0.32 35.21
CA LEU A 481 8.62 0.93 34.42
C LEU A 481 8.67 0.47 32.96
N GLU A 482 8.05 -0.66 32.64
CA GLU A 482 7.85 -1.13 31.25
C GLU A 482 6.99 -0.19 30.39
N ASP A 483 6.16 0.66 31.01
CA ASP A 483 5.37 1.68 30.33
C ASP A 483 6.19 2.96 30.04
N LEU A 484 7.38 3.09 30.63
CA LEU A 484 8.20 4.30 30.56
C LEU A 484 8.57 4.69 29.11
N PRO A 485 8.94 3.77 28.19
CA PRO A 485 9.18 4.13 26.80
C PRO A 485 7.96 4.73 26.10
N LEU A 486 6.77 4.17 26.35
CA LEU A 486 5.52 4.65 25.76
C LEU A 486 5.09 6.00 26.35
N LEU A 487 5.24 6.17 27.67
CA LEU A 487 4.99 7.44 28.35
C LEU A 487 5.93 8.52 27.85
N ALA A 488 7.23 8.20 27.69
CA ALA A 488 8.22 9.13 27.20
C ALA A 488 7.93 9.57 25.75
N GLU A 489 7.60 8.63 24.86
CA GLU A 489 7.21 8.96 23.50
C GLU A 489 5.95 9.84 23.48
N HIS A 490 4.94 9.50 24.28
CA HIS A 490 3.71 10.29 24.37
C HIS A 490 3.98 11.74 24.80
N PHE A 491 4.77 11.96 25.86
CA PHE A 491 5.07 13.31 26.33
C PHE A 491 5.95 14.10 25.36
N LEU A 492 6.96 13.48 24.76
CA LEU A 492 7.82 14.17 23.79
C LEU A 492 7.08 14.50 22.49
N GLN A 493 6.14 13.65 22.05
CA GLN A 493 5.29 13.95 20.90
C GLN A 493 4.33 15.10 21.19
N ALA A 494 3.79 15.20 22.42
CA ALA A 494 2.88 16.28 22.81
C ALA A 494 3.54 17.67 22.81
N LEU A 495 4.87 17.74 22.83
CA LEU A 495 5.65 18.98 22.75
C LEU A 495 5.87 19.48 21.32
N ARG A 496 5.47 18.71 20.30
CA ARG A 496 5.61 19.10 18.88
C ARG A 496 4.55 20.15 18.54
N LYS A 497 5.00 21.36 18.16
CA LYS A 497 4.11 22.45 17.75
C LYS A 497 3.52 22.29 16.34
N ASP A 498 4.21 21.56 15.45
CA ASP A 498 3.80 21.37 14.04
C ASP A 498 4.23 20.00 13.47
N ARG A 499 3.52 19.48 12.45
CA ARG A 499 3.86 18.20 11.77
C ARG A 499 5.29 18.19 11.16
N ARG A 500 5.88 19.37 10.91
CA ARG A 500 7.27 19.54 10.40
C ARG A 500 8.34 19.66 11.49
N SER A 501 7.96 19.79 12.77
CA SER A 501 8.92 19.92 13.86
C SER A 501 9.65 18.60 14.14
N ARG A 502 10.91 18.66 14.58
CA ARG A 502 11.80 17.50 14.74
C ARG A 502 11.17 16.45 15.70
N LYS A 503 11.32 15.16 15.39
CA LYS A 503 10.85 14.07 16.28
C LYS A 503 11.90 13.89 17.38
N LEU A 504 11.57 14.31 18.60
CA LEU A 504 12.40 14.06 19.78
C LEU A 504 12.25 12.60 20.22
N SER A 505 13.35 11.98 20.63
CA SER A 505 13.41 10.63 21.17
C SER A 505 14.31 10.58 22.39
N VAL A 506 14.18 9.54 23.23
CA VAL A 506 15.04 9.34 24.40
C VAL A 506 16.18 8.39 24.04
N ASP A 507 17.40 8.78 24.37
CA ASP A 507 18.60 7.96 24.16
C ASP A 507 18.76 6.89 25.24
N HIS A 508 19.52 5.83 24.96
CA HIS A 508 19.75 4.74 25.91
C HIS A 508 20.41 5.23 27.22
N SER A 509 21.27 6.25 27.13
CA SER A 509 21.87 6.90 28.30
C SER A 509 20.84 7.51 29.26
N ALA A 510 19.82 8.20 28.72
CA ALA A 510 18.75 8.77 29.52
C ALA A 510 17.81 7.70 30.09
N TYR A 511 17.47 6.66 29.31
CA TYR A 511 16.63 5.57 29.81
C TYR A 511 17.22 4.87 31.03
N ARG A 512 18.54 4.70 31.10
CA ARG A 512 19.20 4.13 32.29
C ARG A 512 18.89 4.92 33.55
N VAL A 513 19.00 6.24 33.49
CA VAL A 513 18.70 7.14 34.63
C VAL A 513 17.22 7.11 34.98
N LEU A 514 16.34 7.19 33.97
CA LEU A 514 14.89 7.18 34.15
C LEU A 514 14.37 5.85 34.73
N MET A 515 15.01 4.72 34.42
CA MET A 515 14.62 3.40 34.95
C MET A 515 15.12 3.14 36.37
N THR A 516 16.17 3.82 36.83
CA THR A 516 16.72 3.63 38.19
C THR A 516 16.10 4.56 39.24
N TYR A 517 15.38 5.60 38.81
CA TYR A 517 14.78 6.58 39.71
C TYR A 517 13.45 6.11 40.30
N GLY A 518 13.18 6.48 41.56
CA GLY A 518 12.03 5.99 42.34
C GLY A 518 10.68 6.61 42.00
N TRP A 519 10.67 7.72 41.24
CA TRP A 519 9.47 8.44 40.79
C TRP A 519 8.45 8.79 41.90
N PRO A 520 8.86 9.49 42.98
CA PRO A 520 7.96 9.88 44.07
C PRO A 520 6.77 10.76 43.60
N GLY A 521 6.95 11.55 42.54
CA GLY A 521 5.88 12.33 41.90
C GLY A 521 5.23 11.64 40.70
N ASN A 522 5.52 10.36 40.48
CA ASN A 522 4.92 9.49 39.48
C ASN A 522 4.94 10.09 38.06
N ILE A 523 3.84 9.97 37.30
CA ILE A 523 3.74 10.42 35.90
C ILE A 523 3.86 11.94 35.80
N ARG A 524 3.37 12.69 36.79
CA ARG A 524 3.49 14.16 36.81
C ARG A 524 4.95 14.61 36.84
N GLU A 525 5.76 13.95 37.67
CA GLU A 525 7.20 14.20 37.74
C GLU A 525 7.91 13.78 36.45
N LEU A 526 7.64 12.57 35.94
CA LEU A 526 8.19 12.10 34.66
C LEU A 526 7.94 13.10 33.53
N ARG A 527 6.71 13.63 33.44
CA ARG A 527 6.37 14.65 32.45
C ARG A 527 7.23 15.90 32.61
N SER A 528 7.35 16.44 33.83
CA SER A 528 8.15 17.64 34.09
C SER A 528 9.63 17.44 33.79
N VAL A 529 10.17 16.27 34.13
CA VAL A 529 11.55 15.87 33.83
C VAL A 529 11.80 15.82 32.32
N LEU A 530 10.89 15.20 31.56
CA LEU A 530 11.02 15.09 30.09
C LEU A 530 10.80 16.42 29.38
N GLU A 531 9.87 17.27 29.85
CA GLU A 531 9.65 18.62 29.34
C GLU A 531 10.91 19.48 29.54
N THR A 532 11.52 19.42 30.73
CA THR A 532 12.77 20.13 31.04
C THR A 532 13.93 19.63 30.17
N ALA A 533 14.03 18.31 29.99
CA ALA A 533 15.09 17.71 29.20
C ALA A 533 14.94 17.99 27.70
N ALA A 534 13.70 18.09 27.20
CA ALA A 534 13.42 18.50 25.82
C ALA A 534 13.84 19.95 25.55
N ILE A 535 13.68 20.86 26.53
CA ILE A 535 14.13 22.26 26.42
C ILE A 535 15.66 22.36 26.36
N ARG A 536 16.36 21.51 27.12
CA ARG A 536 17.84 21.46 27.16
C ARG A 536 18.46 20.71 25.99
N CYS A 537 17.66 19.98 25.22
CA CYS A 537 18.11 19.16 24.11
C CYS A 537 18.20 20.00 22.82
N GLU A 538 19.42 20.28 22.36
CA GLU A 538 19.64 20.97 21.08
C GLU A 538 19.48 20.03 19.86
N GLY A 539 19.57 18.71 20.08
CA GLY A 539 19.45 17.66 19.08
C GLY A 539 18.08 16.98 18.99
N ASP A 540 18.01 15.82 18.32
CA ASP A 540 16.81 14.98 18.19
C ASP A 540 16.71 13.87 19.27
N ARG A 541 17.72 13.78 20.14
CA ARG A 541 17.83 12.75 21.18
C ARG A 541 18.12 13.34 22.56
N VAL A 542 17.20 13.10 23.50
CA VAL A 542 17.36 13.41 24.92
C VAL A 542 18.33 12.40 25.55
N LYS A 543 19.51 12.87 25.95
CA LYS A 543 20.57 12.10 26.62
C LYS A 543 20.55 12.34 28.12
N ALA A 544 21.31 11.54 28.87
CA ALA A 544 21.42 11.67 30.33
C ALA A 544 21.81 13.09 30.78
N GLU A 545 22.70 13.77 30.05
CA GLU A 545 23.17 15.12 30.34
C GLU A 545 22.07 16.20 30.24
N HIS A 546 20.99 15.91 29.50
CA HIS A 546 19.85 16.83 29.37
C HIS A 546 18.85 16.67 30.52
N LEU A 547 18.88 15.57 31.27
CA LEU A 547 17.98 15.36 32.40
C LEU A 547 18.35 16.31 33.56
N PRO A 548 17.37 16.84 34.32
CA PRO A 548 17.65 17.49 35.60
C PRO A 548 18.32 16.51 36.57
N PRO A 549 19.09 17.01 37.57
CA PRO A 549 19.61 16.16 38.63
C PRO A 549 18.43 15.51 39.36
N LEU A 550 18.37 14.18 39.31
CA LEU A 550 17.40 13.39 40.05
C LEU A 550 18.12 12.92 41.31
N ASP A 551 17.99 13.69 42.41
CA ASP A 551 18.69 13.41 43.66
C ASP A 551 18.25 12.07 44.27
N GLU A 552 19.22 11.29 44.77
CA GLU A 552 19.02 9.99 45.43
C GLU A 552 18.38 10.09 46.84
N ALA A 553 17.88 11.27 47.23
CA ALA A 553 17.72 11.63 48.64
C ALA A 553 16.44 11.13 49.35
N ASP A 554 15.44 10.54 48.67
CA ASP A 554 14.18 10.15 49.35
C ASP A 554 13.50 8.87 48.82
N ALA A 555 14.21 8.03 48.07
CA ALA A 555 13.69 6.71 47.71
C ALA A 555 14.00 5.70 48.84
N PRO A 556 13.00 5.04 49.47
CA PRO A 556 13.27 3.87 50.29
C PRO A 556 13.94 2.84 49.39
N ARG A 557 15.23 2.58 49.64
CA ARG A 557 16.00 1.62 48.86
C ARG A 557 15.28 0.27 48.94
N PRO A 558 14.89 -0.35 47.81
CA PRO A 558 14.65 -1.78 47.83
C PRO A 558 15.96 -2.39 48.29
N HIS A 559 15.92 -3.24 49.32
CA HIS A 559 17.08 -4.05 49.68
C HIS A 559 17.53 -4.79 48.42
N LEU A 560 18.60 -4.32 47.79
CA LEU A 560 19.38 -5.07 46.84
C LEU A 560 20.00 -6.21 47.63
N GLY A 561 19.27 -7.32 47.71
CA GLY A 561 19.89 -8.62 47.97
C GLY A 561 21.04 -8.78 46.98
N GLU A 562 22.18 -9.19 47.51
CA GLU A 562 23.48 -9.23 46.85
C GLU A 562 23.37 -9.71 45.39
N GLU A 563 24.16 -9.15 44.47
CA GLU A 563 24.18 -9.52 43.03
C GLU A 563 24.15 -11.05 42.79
N ARG A 564 24.67 -11.81 43.75
CA ARG A 564 24.57 -13.26 43.86
C ARG A 564 23.14 -13.80 43.85
N ASP A 565 22.23 -13.26 44.67
CA ASP A 565 20.84 -13.72 44.80
C ASP A 565 20.03 -13.44 43.53
N TRP A 566 20.29 -12.29 42.88
CA TRP A 566 19.67 -11.95 41.61
C TRP A 566 20.11 -12.88 40.47
N ILE A 567 21.40 -13.26 40.45
CA ILE A 567 21.92 -14.26 39.50
C ILE A 567 21.34 -15.65 39.80
N ILE A 568 21.16 -16.03 41.07
CA ILE A 568 20.54 -17.31 41.46
C ILE A 568 19.08 -17.35 41.04
N ASP A 569 18.30 -16.31 41.29
CA ASP A 569 16.89 -16.23 40.89
C ASP A 569 16.73 -16.30 39.36
N ALA A 570 17.56 -15.56 38.61
CA ALA A 570 17.58 -15.65 37.16
C ALA A 570 18.00 -17.04 36.66
N LEU A 571 18.92 -17.73 37.34
CA LEU A 571 19.28 -19.10 37.02
C LEU A 571 18.10 -20.06 37.31
N HIS A 572 17.39 -19.90 38.42
CA HIS A 572 16.21 -20.72 38.76
C HIS A 572 15.07 -20.54 37.77
N ARG A 573 14.70 -19.28 37.46
CA ARG A 573 13.64 -18.94 36.49
C ARG A 573 13.88 -19.55 35.10
N HIS A 574 15.13 -19.62 34.68
CA HIS A 574 15.53 -20.18 33.39
C HIS A 574 16.07 -21.62 33.50
N ARG A 575 15.80 -22.35 34.58
CA ARG A 575 16.23 -23.74 34.80
C ARG A 575 17.73 -23.97 34.50
N PHE A 576 18.57 -23.04 34.94
CA PHE A 576 20.02 -23.00 34.74
C PHE A 576 20.48 -22.95 33.26
N ARG A 577 19.59 -22.57 32.33
CA ARG A 577 19.94 -22.33 30.92
C ARG A 577 20.68 -21.02 30.74
N ARG A 578 22.01 -21.07 30.92
CA ARG A 578 22.92 -19.91 30.89
C ARG A 578 22.75 -18.96 29.71
N GLY A 579 22.39 -19.48 28.54
CA GLY A 579 22.19 -18.63 27.37
C GLY A 579 20.98 -17.72 27.50
N GLU A 580 19.89 -18.23 28.05
CA GLU A 580 18.68 -17.46 28.31
C GLU A 580 18.86 -16.59 29.56
N THR A 581 19.48 -17.13 30.61
CA THR A 581 19.83 -16.36 31.83
C THR A 581 20.70 -15.15 31.51
N ALA A 582 21.75 -15.31 30.70
CA ALA A 582 22.64 -14.20 30.34
C ALA A 582 21.89 -13.13 29.53
N ARG A 583 20.99 -13.55 28.64
CA ARG A 583 20.14 -12.66 27.84
C ARG A 583 19.13 -11.92 28.70
N TYR A 584 18.52 -12.61 29.67
CA TYR A 584 17.60 -12.03 30.65
C TYR A 584 18.29 -11.02 31.57
N LEU A 585 19.51 -11.34 32.02
CA LEU A 585 20.35 -10.47 32.85
C LEU A 585 21.03 -9.35 32.04
N GLY A 586 20.88 -9.32 30.71
CA GLY A 586 21.50 -8.31 29.84
C GLY A 586 23.04 -8.38 29.77
N ILE A 587 23.65 -9.49 30.16
CA ILE A 587 25.11 -9.67 30.18
C ILE A 587 25.56 -10.73 29.16
N SER A 588 26.84 -10.70 28.77
CA SER A 588 27.37 -11.74 27.89
C SER A 588 27.42 -13.10 28.61
N ARG A 589 27.31 -14.21 27.86
CA ARG A 589 27.48 -15.57 28.44
C ARG A 589 28.83 -15.72 29.16
N LYS A 590 29.88 -15.08 28.65
CA LYS A 590 31.22 -15.05 29.25
C LYS A 590 31.23 -14.31 30.59
N THR A 591 30.51 -13.19 30.67
CA THR A 591 30.34 -12.40 31.92
C THR A 591 29.54 -13.18 32.96
N LEU A 592 28.43 -13.82 32.55
CA LEU A 592 27.66 -14.68 33.45
C LEU A 592 28.53 -15.83 33.98
N TYR A 593 29.33 -16.47 33.13
CA TYR A 593 30.22 -17.56 33.53
C TYR A 593 31.27 -17.10 34.55
N ASN A 594 31.88 -15.94 34.33
CA ASN A 594 32.85 -15.36 35.27
C ASN A 594 32.20 -15.02 36.61
N LYS A 595 30.99 -14.45 36.60
CA LYS A 595 30.23 -14.14 37.82
C LYS A 595 29.79 -15.40 38.57
N MET A 596 29.31 -16.42 37.86
CA MET A 596 28.99 -17.72 38.45
C MET A 596 30.22 -18.36 39.11
N ARG A 597 31.40 -18.25 38.49
CA ARG A 597 32.66 -18.76 39.07
C ARG A 597 33.12 -17.94 40.28
N PHE A 598 32.97 -16.62 40.22
CA PHE A 598 33.32 -15.70 41.32
C PHE A 598 32.45 -15.96 42.56
N TYR A 599 31.15 -16.22 42.40
CA TYR A 599 30.21 -16.48 43.49
C TYR A 599 30.05 -17.97 43.86
N GLY A 600 30.85 -18.87 43.28
CA GLY A 600 30.81 -20.31 43.58
C GLY A 600 29.53 -21.04 43.14
N LEU A 601 28.83 -20.54 42.12
CA LEU A 601 27.57 -21.11 41.62
C LEU A 601 27.82 -22.30 40.66
N PRO A 602 26.96 -23.35 40.69
CA PRO A 602 27.23 -24.60 39.97
C PRO A 602 27.33 -24.44 38.45
N LEU A 603 28.44 -24.94 37.88
CA LEU A 603 28.80 -24.85 36.47
C LEU A 603 28.27 -26.02 35.61
N GLN A 604 27.43 -26.89 36.15
CA GLN A 604 26.56 -27.85 35.42
C GLN A 604 25.27 -28.09 36.22
N PRO A 605 24.13 -28.43 35.58
CA PRO A 605 22.95 -28.87 36.32
C PRO A 605 23.30 -30.14 37.11
N ARG A 606 23.04 -30.15 38.42
CA ARG A 606 23.08 -31.40 39.20
C ARG A 606 22.07 -32.36 38.54
N LYS A 607 22.54 -33.50 38.02
CA LYS A 607 21.66 -34.64 37.74
C LYS A 607 21.20 -35.18 39.09
N ASN A 608 19.92 -34.96 39.39
CA ASN A 608 19.05 -35.53 40.42
C ASN A 608 19.63 -35.84 41.82
N ALA A 609 19.00 -35.25 42.83
CA ALA A 609 18.55 -35.93 44.04
C ALA A 609 17.15 -35.41 44.36
#